data_AF-A0A418MEP2-F1
#
_entry.id   AF-A0A418MEP2-F1
#
_cell.length_a   1.000
_cell.length_b   1.000
_cell.length_c   1.000
_cell.angle_alpha   90.00
_cell.angle_beta   90.00
_cell.angle_gamma   90.00
#
_symmetry.space_group_name_H-M   'P 1'
#
loop_
_entity.id
_entity.type
_entity.pdbx_description
1 polymer ?
#
loop_
_entity_poly.entity_id
_entity_poly.type
_entity_poly.pdbx_seq_one_letter_code
_entity_poly.pdbx_strand_id
1 'polypeptide(L)'
;MKSYLSLLLAAMTLSLAGCKKESDEVHPQEPAVPQPAISYLQVAEETGPGGGNSELIIYGSNFGAQNKATSKVRINNQVLGAEYIALWGNNIIVCRIPASGDNSSGQVTVTNGEGGVSPARVLNEWTVIMYFNRPCARNDQTLSFSTATYVRLRGDALPAPAGLKLVLDKTAGGAANFTSRVDWEARGEGTSVLNNEEWCGTEKEVWTKTTGTIYLSTGANPPTREKYFNVEVYQIPGKGFELTMEYLAAGVIPSSFVATTCTGYETSTNRPASVYFPSEMDRERYQLLFDGTSLKSGESQTYKLGIGSMNLHTNGADPAWTPSVKVVWGSTPAKY
;
A
#
# COMPACT_ATOMS: atom_id res chain seq x y z
N MET A 1 34.56 -86.30 -44.35
CA MET A 1 33.31 -85.84 -45.00
C MET A 1 32.14 -86.45 -44.24
N LYS A 2 31.12 -85.64 -43.91
CA LYS A 2 29.99 -85.90 -42.97
C LYS A 2 30.35 -85.64 -41.51
N SER A 3 29.76 -84.57 -40.95
CA SER A 3 29.41 -84.34 -39.52
C SER A 3 29.16 -82.86 -39.14
N TYR A 4 29.02 -81.92 -40.10
CA TYR A 4 28.74 -80.49 -39.80
C TYR A 4 27.46 -79.97 -40.48
N LEU A 5 26.38 -80.76 -40.56
CA LEU A 5 25.14 -80.35 -41.22
C LEU A 5 23.84 -80.66 -40.44
N SER A 6 23.92 -80.76 -39.11
CA SER A 6 22.73 -81.07 -38.30
C SER A 6 22.52 -80.17 -37.08
N LEU A 7 23.36 -79.16 -36.84
CA LEU A 7 23.18 -78.23 -35.71
C LEU A 7 22.65 -76.83 -36.08
N LEU A 8 22.54 -76.50 -37.37
CA LEU A 8 22.09 -75.17 -37.82
C LEU A 8 20.60 -75.09 -38.18
N LEU A 9 19.86 -76.21 -38.14
CA LEU A 9 18.44 -76.26 -38.51
C LEU A 9 17.46 -76.23 -37.31
N ALA A 10 17.95 -76.25 -36.07
CA ALA A 10 17.11 -76.23 -34.87
C ALA A 10 17.01 -74.85 -34.18
N ALA A 11 17.76 -73.84 -34.64
CA ALA A 11 17.76 -72.50 -34.05
C ALA A 11 16.90 -71.49 -34.83
N MET A 12 16.24 -71.89 -35.93
CA MET A 12 15.48 -70.99 -36.82
C MET A 12 13.96 -71.26 -36.85
N THR A 13 13.42 -71.99 -35.87
CA THR A 13 11.98 -72.28 -35.75
C THR A 13 11.39 -71.92 -34.37
N LEU A 14 12.01 -70.95 -33.67
CA LEU A 14 11.50 -70.40 -32.40
C LEU A 14 11.41 -68.87 -32.38
N SER A 15 11.26 -68.23 -33.56
CA SER A 15 11.10 -66.77 -33.68
C SER A 15 9.78 -66.32 -34.32
N LEU A 16 8.70 -67.11 -34.19
CA LEU A 16 7.38 -66.75 -34.73
C LEU A 16 6.25 -67.20 -33.79
N ALA A 17 6.25 -66.72 -32.55
CA ALA A 17 5.04 -66.71 -31.72
C ALA A 17 5.20 -65.65 -30.62
N GLY A 18 4.53 -64.50 -30.77
CA GLY A 18 4.44 -63.50 -29.71
C GLY A 18 4.71 -62.05 -30.10
N CYS A 19 4.17 -61.58 -31.22
CA CYS A 19 3.87 -60.15 -31.39
C CYS A 19 2.41 -60.03 -31.81
N LYS A 20 1.52 -60.25 -30.84
CA LYS A 20 0.16 -59.71 -30.94
C LYS A 20 0.37 -58.21 -30.77
N LYS A 21 0.41 -57.49 -31.89
CA LYS A 21 0.35 -56.03 -31.90
C LYS A 21 -1.01 -55.71 -31.29
N GLU A 22 -1.04 -55.37 -30.00
CA GLU A 22 -2.13 -54.58 -29.45
C GLU A 22 -2.26 -53.40 -30.40
N SER A 23 -3.40 -53.29 -31.05
CA SER A 23 -3.79 -52.02 -31.63
C SER A 23 -3.72 -51.04 -30.49
N ASP A 24 -2.77 -50.11 -30.53
CA ASP A 24 -2.86 -48.88 -29.78
C ASP A 24 -4.26 -48.33 -30.09
N GLU A 25 -5.21 -48.57 -29.20
CA GLU A 25 -6.38 -47.73 -29.10
C GLU A 25 -5.79 -46.35 -28.86
N VAL A 26 -5.72 -45.57 -29.94
CA VAL A 26 -5.57 -44.13 -29.87
C VAL A 26 -6.82 -43.67 -29.12
N HIS A 27 -6.76 -43.71 -27.80
CA HIS A 27 -7.70 -42.98 -26.97
C HIS A 27 -7.64 -41.53 -27.47
N PRO A 28 -8.77 -40.95 -27.88
CA PRO A 28 -8.81 -39.54 -28.23
C PRO A 28 -8.16 -38.79 -27.09
N GLN A 29 -7.04 -38.13 -27.36
CA GLN A 29 -6.37 -37.30 -26.38
C GLN A 29 -7.40 -36.25 -25.98
N GLU A 30 -7.91 -36.37 -24.74
CA GLU A 30 -8.91 -35.46 -24.22
C GLU A 30 -8.40 -34.03 -24.46
N PRO A 31 -9.20 -33.14 -25.09
CA PRO A 31 -8.73 -31.82 -25.45
C PRO A 31 -8.16 -31.14 -24.22
N ALA A 32 -6.90 -30.69 -24.32
CA ALA A 32 -6.19 -30.10 -23.19
C ALA A 32 -7.02 -28.95 -22.61
N VAL A 33 -7.40 -29.06 -21.34
CA VAL A 33 -8.18 -28.02 -20.65
C VAL A 33 -7.45 -26.69 -20.80
N PRO A 34 -8.06 -25.67 -21.44
CA PRO A 34 -7.53 -24.33 -21.53
C PRO A 34 -7.06 -23.85 -20.15
N GLN A 35 -5.77 -23.56 -20.02
CA GLN A 35 -5.22 -23.08 -18.75
C GLN A 35 -5.47 -21.57 -18.62
N PRO A 36 -6.08 -21.11 -17.50
CA PRO A 36 -6.19 -19.69 -17.21
C PRO A 36 -4.80 -19.09 -16.98
N ALA A 37 -4.60 -17.83 -17.34
CA ALA A 37 -3.34 -17.12 -17.13
C ALA A 37 -3.61 -15.76 -16.50
N ILE A 38 -2.86 -15.41 -15.45
CA ILE A 38 -2.93 -14.09 -14.81
C ILE A 38 -1.84 -13.20 -15.39
N SER A 39 -2.24 -12.14 -16.07
CA SER A 39 -1.36 -11.18 -16.73
C SER A 39 -0.95 -10.03 -15.82
N TYR A 40 -1.83 -9.58 -14.92
CA TYR A 40 -1.59 -8.44 -14.04
C TYR A 40 -2.58 -8.41 -12.86
N LEU A 41 -2.17 -7.85 -11.73
CA LEU A 41 -2.99 -7.66 -10.53
C LEU A 41 -3.04 -6.19 -10.14
N GLN A 42 -4.24 -5.69 -9.85
CA GLN A 42 -4.45 -4.32 -9.38
C GLN A 42 -5.37 -4.34 -8.16
N VAL A 43 -5.15 -3.46 -7.19
CA VAL A 43 -6.07 -3.31 -6.05
C VAL A 43 -6.70 -1.92 -6.10
N ALA A 44 -8.02 -1.89 -6.04
CA ALA A 44 -8.78 -0.70 -5.66
C ALA A 44 -8.97 -0.74 -4.14
N GLU A 45 -8.23 0.07 -3.41
CA GLU A 45 -8.58 0.36 -2.02
C GLU A 45 -9.69 1.43 -2.10
N GLU A 46 -10.92 1.13 -1.67
CA GLU A 46 -12.18 1.88 -1.85
C GLU A 46 -12.60 2.31 -3.27
N THR A 47 -13.91 2.31 -3.54
CA THR A 47 -14.51 2.63 -4.85
C THR A 47 -14.04 1.74 -6.01
N GLY A 48 -13.86 0.44 -5.73
CA GLY A 48 -13.59 -0.54 -6.79
C GLY A 48 -14.76 -0.68 -7.79
N PRO A 49 -14.51 -1.24 -8.98
CA PRO A 49 -15.52 -1.39 -10.03
C PRO A 49 -16.74 -2.25 -9.62
N GLY A 50 -16.63 -3.07 -8.58
CA GLY A 50 -17.70 -3.85 -7.97
C GLY A 50 -18.40 -3.16 -6.78
N GLY A 51 -18.04 -1.92 -6.47
CA GLY A 51 -18.65 -1.09 -5.42
C GLY A 51 -18.21 -1.43 -3.99
N GLY A 52 -17.17 -2.25 -3.81
CA GLY A 52 -16.61 -2.61 -2.50
C GLY A 52 -15.53 -1.66 -1.96
N ASN A 53 -15.27 -1.75 -0.65
CA ASN A 53 -14.26 -0.96 0.07
C ASN A 53 -12.81 -1.43 -0.19
N SER A 54 -12.61 -2.63 -0.74
CA SER A 54 -11.30 -3.10 -1.19
C SER A 54 -11.48 -4.25 -2.18
N GLU A 55 -10.98 -4.08 -3.40
CA GLU A 55 -11.19 -5.02 -4.51
C GLU A 55 -9.88 -5.34 -5.25
N LEU A 56 -9.60 -6.63 -5.38
CA LEU A 56 -8.60 -7.18 -6.28
C LEU A 56 -9.18 -7.31 -7.68
N ILE A 57 -8.53 -6.68 -8.64
CA ILE A 57 -8.81 -6.81 -10.07
C ILE A 57 -7.73 -7.70 -10.68
N ILE A 58 -8.14 -8.85 -11.18
CA ILE A 58 -7.30 -9.87 -11.78
C ILE A 58 -7.48 -9.78 -13.30
N TYR A 59 -6.44 -9.39 -14.01
CA TYR A 59 -6.42 -9.34 -15.48
C TYR A 59 -5.76 -10.59 -16.03
N GLY A 60 -6.29 -11.14 -17.13
CA GLY A 60 -5.74 -12.36 -17.70
C GLY A 60 -6.48 -12.86 -18.92
N SER A 61 -6.43 -14.18 -19.11
CA SER A 61 -7.08 -14.88 -20.21
C SER A 61 -7.54 -16.28 -19.78
N ASN A 62 -8.45 -16.86 -20.57
CA ASN A 62 -8.99 -18.21 -20.40
C ASN A 62 -9.64 -18.46 -19.02
N PHE A 63 -10.17 -17.42 -18.37
CA PHE A 63 -10.96 -17.58 -17.15
C PHE A 63 -12.33 -18.19 -17.42
N GLY A 64 -12.81 -18.12 -18.67
CA GLY A 64 -14.11 -18.62 -19.09
C GLY A 64 -15.29 -17.90 -18.44
N ALA A 65 -16.48 -18.46 -18.61
CA ALA A 65 -17.64 -18.07 -17.82
C ALA A 65 -17.53 -18.67 -16.40
N GLN A 66 -18.05 -17.96 -15.40
CA GLN A 66 -18.03 -18.45 -14.03
C GLN A 66 -18.94 -19.68 -13.88
N ASN A 67 -18.37 -20.79 -13.44
CA ASN A 67 -19.11 -21.91 -12.89
C ASN A 67 -18.99 -21.87 -11.36
N LYS A 68 -20.08 -21.55 -10.64
CA LYS A 68 -20.05 -21.38 -9.18
C LYS A 68 -19.57 -22.62 -8.41
N ALA A 69 -19.63 -23.81 -8.99
CA ALA A 69 -19.18 -25.04 -8.35
C ALA A 69 -17.67 -25.28 -8.50
N THR A 70 -17.10 -24.92 -9.65
CA THR A 70 -15.71 -25.29 -10.02
C THR A 70 -14.77 -24.10 -10.14
N SER A 71 -15.28 -22.95 -10.59
CA SER A 71 -14.49 -21.71 -10.70
C SER A 71 -14.15 -21.16 -9.32
N LYS A 72 -12.86 -20.93 -9.07
CA LYS A 72 -12.35 -20.50 -7.76
C LYS A 72 -11.24 -19.47 -7.94
N VAL A 73 -11.22 -18.47 -7.07
CA VAL A 73 -10.03 -17.65 -6.85
C VAL A 73 -9.45 -18.07 -5.50
N ARG A 74 -8.13 -18.29 -5.45
CA ARG A 74 -7.42 -18.44 -4.19
C ARG A 74 -6.45 -17.29 -4.00
N ILE A 75 -6.38 -16.79 -2.77
CA ILE A 75 -5.34 -15.86 -2.32
C ILE A 75 -4.64 -16.54 -1.13
N ASN A 76 -3.33 -16.70 -1.22
CA ASN A 76 -2.52 -17.34 -0.18
C ASN A 76 -3.10 -18.70 0.27
N ASN A 77 -3.43 -19.56 -0.72
CA ASN A 77 -4.07 -20.88 -0.56
C ASN A 77 -5.49 -20.91 0.02
N GLN A 78 -6.07 -19.76 0.37
CA GLN A 78 -7.45 -19.67 0.84
C GLN A 78 -8.39 -19.43 -0.33
N VAL A 79 -9.47 -20.23 -0.42
CA VAL A 79 -10.51 -20.05 -1.43
C VAL A 79 -11.37 -18.85 -1.04
N LEU A 80 -11.50 -17.89 -1.95
CA LEU A 80 -12.50 -16.84 -1.80
C LEU A 80 -13.90 -17.40 -2.05
N GLY A 81 -14.81 -17.12 -1.12
CA GLY A 81 -16.23 -17.43 -1.29
C GLY A 81 -16.82 -16.74 -2.52
N ALA A 82 -17.82 -17.37 -3.15
CA ALA A 82 -18.44 -16.84 -4.36
C ALA A 82 -19.09 -15.45 -4.14
N GLU A 83 -19.52 -15.16 -2.91
CA GLU A 83 -20.05 -13.87 -2.45
C GLU A 83 -19.02 -12.72 -2.49
N TYR A 84 -17.73 -13.05 -2.49
CA TYR A 84 -16.65 -12.08 -2.64
C TYR A 84 -16.29 -11.84 -4.10
N ILE A 85 -16.81 -12.62 -5.04
CA ILE A 85 -16.58 -12.37 -6.48
C ILE A 85 -17.64 -11.39 -6.98
N ALA A 86 -17.24 -10.14 -7.20
CA ALA A 86 -18.13 -9.10 -7.71
C ALA A 86 -18.36 -9.21 -9.23
N LEU A 87 -17.32 -9.62 -9.97
CA LEU A 87 -17.38 -9.79 -11.42
C LEU A 87 -16.49 -10.96 -11.85
N TRP A 88 -16.97 -11.76 -12.80
CA TRP A 88 -16.17 -12.79 -13.47
C TRP A 88 -16.43 -12.73 -14.97
N GLY A 89 -15.38 -12.46 -15.73
CA GLY A 89 -15.37 -12.52 -17.18
C GLY A 89 -14.13 -13.25 -17.68
N ASN A 90 -14.08 -13.55 -18.98
CA ASN A 90 -13.03 -14.38 -19.55
C ASN A 90 -11.60 -13.81 -19.37
N ASN A 91 -11.48 -12.48 -19.28
CA ASN A 91 -10.20 -11.77 -19.21
C ASN A 91 -10.05 -10.90 -17.95
N ILE A 92 -11.08 -10.86 -17.10
CA ILE A 92 -11.08 -10.02 -15.91
C ILE A 92 -11.93 -10.65 -14.81
N ILE A 93 -11.42 -10.66 -13.59
CA ILE A 93 -12.17 -11.03 -12.38
C ILE A 93 -12.01 -9.90 -11.38
N VAL A 94 -13.08 -9.51 -10.71
CA VAL A 94 -13.07 -8.55 -9.61
C VAL A 94 -13.52 -9.25 -8.35
N CYS A 95 -12.65 -9.28 -7.35
CA CYS A 95 -12.87 -9.92 -6.06
C CYS A 95 -12.82 -8.86 -4.96
N ARG A 96 -13.77 -8.88 -4.03
CA ARG A 96 -13.64 -8.19 -2.76
C ARG A 96 -12.60 -8.92 -1.92
N ILE A 97 -11.64 -8.18 -1.38
CA ILE A 97 -10.61 -8.71 -0.49
C ILE A 97 -10.66 -7.95 0.82
N PRO A 98 -10.31 -8.57 1.96
CA PRO A 98 -10.20 -7.83 3.20
C PRO A 98 -9.03 -6.84 3.13
N ALA A 99 -9.11 -5.78 3.94
CA ALA A 99 -8.00 -4.85 4.11
C ALA A 99 -6.76 -5.53 4.71
N SER A 100 -6.93 -6.53 5.58
CA SER A 100 -5.84 -7.25 6.26
C SER A 100 -6.17 -8.74 6.44
N GLY A 101 -5.15 -9.51 6.80
CA GLY A 101 -5.26 -10.97 7.04
C GLY A 101 -4.80 -11.81 5.84
N ASP A 102 -5.03 -13.12 5.91
CA ASP A 102 -4.44 -14.07 4.97
C ASP A 102 -4.96 -13.93 3.53
N ASN A 103 -6.14 -13.34 3.34
CA ASN A 103 -6.74 -13.11 2.02
C ASN A 103 -6.47 -11.69 1.49
N SER A 104 -5.67 -10.86 2.19
CA SER A 104 -5.39 -9.48 1.78
C SER A 104 -4.29 -9.38 0.73
N SER A 105 -3.39 -10.35 0.67
CA SER A 105 -2.22 -10.39 -0.22
C SER A 105 -1.61 -11.80 -0.29
N GLY A 106 -0.67 -12.03 -1.21
CA GLY A 106 0.04 -13.31 -1.38
C GLY A 106 -0.20 -13.97 -2.74
N GLN A 107 0.03 -15.28 -2.83
CA GLN A 107 -0.11 -16.02 -4.10
C GLN A 107 -1.57 -16.07 -4.56
N VAL A 108 -1.84 -15.53 -5.74
CA VAL A 108 -3.13 -15.56 -6.40
C VAL A 108 -3.14 -16.66 -7.45
N THR A 109 -4.16 -17.51 -7.41
CA THR A 109 -4.45 -18.49 -8.48
C THR A 109 -5.92 -18.44 -8.86
N VAL A 110 -6.19 -18.71 -10.13
CA VAL A 110 -7.54 -18.83 -10.68
C VAL A 110 -7.73 -20.25 -11.18
N THR A 111 -8.79 -20.91 -10.72
CA THR A 111 -9.30 -22.15 -11.32
C THR A 111 -10.50 -21.78 -12.18
N ASN A 112 -10.48 -22.13 -13.48
CA ASN A 112 -11.60 -21.87 -14.38
C ASN A 112 -12.70 -22.95 -14.25
N GLY A 113 -13.82 -22.77 -14.97
CA GLY A 113 -14.96 -23.68 -14.88
C GLY A 113 -14.67 -25.11 -15.34
N GLU A 114 -13.63 -25.29 -16.16
CA GLU A 114 -13.20 -26.56 -16.76
C GLU A 114 -12.12 -27.26 -15.91
N GLY A 115 -11.69 -26.66 -14.81
CA GLY A 115 -10.72 -27.23 -13.87
C GLY A 115 -9.26 -26.87 -14.17
N GLY A 116 -8.98 -26.06 -15.20
CA GLY A 116 -7.66 -25.51 -15.46
C GLY A 116 -7.24 -24.55 -14.34
N VAL A 117 -5.96 -24.58 -13.95
CA VAL A 117 -5.43 -23.79 -12.83
C VAL A 117 -4.31 -22.90 -13.33
N SER A 118 -4.39 -21.61 -13.02
CA SER A 118 -3.36 -20.66 -13.45
C SER A 118 -2.05 -20.89 -12.70
N PRO A 119 -0.90 -20.57 -13.31
CA PRO A 119 0.31 -20.33 -12.54
C PRO A 119 0.04 -19.31 -11.43
N ALA A 120 0.70 -19.50 -10.28
CA ALA A 120 0.58 -18.57 -9.17
C ALA A 120 1.21 -17.22 -9.54
N ARG A 121 0.51 -16.13 -9.20
CA ARG A 121 1.01 -14.76 -9.34
C ARG A 121 0.92 -14.03 -8.01
N VAL A 122 1.97 -13.32 -7.62
CA VAL A 122 2.04 -12.71 -6.28
C VAL A 122 1.33 -11.36 -6.28
N LEU A 123 0.29 -11.23 -5.45
CA LEU A 123 -0.25 -9.95 -5.00
C LEU A 123 0.64 -9.43 -3.88
N ASN A 124 1.47 -8.45 -4.18
CA ASN A 124 2.41 -7.88 -3.21
C ASN A 124 1.68 -6.92 -2.28
N GLU A 125 2.22 -6.79 -1.07
CA GLU A 125 1.79 -5.82 -0.07
C GLU A 125 3.05 -5.18 0.54
N TRP A 126 3.09 -3.85 0.56
CA TRP A 126 4.13 -3.06 1.21
C TRP A 126 3.48 -2.16 2.25
N THR A 127 4.06 -2.06 3.45
CA THR A 127 3.65 -1.07 4.45
C THR A 127 4.80 -0.11 4.67
N VAL A 128 4.79 0.99 3.91
CA VAL A 128 5.81 2.03 3.99
C VAL A 128 5.53 2.90 5.20
N ILE A 129 6.52 3.01 6.09
CA ILE A 129 6.42 3.93 7.23
C ILE A 129 7.17 5.21 6.88
N MET A 130 6.42 6.29 6.81
CA MET A 130 6.91 7.63 6.46
C MET A 130 6.96 8.47 7.72
N TYR A 131 8.14 8.99 8.04
CA TYR A 131 8.41 9.72 9.26
C TYR A 131 8.76 11.16 8.93
N PHE A 132 8.28 12.10 9.71
CA PHE A 132 8.87 13.43 9.75
C PHE A 132 8.98 13.92 11.19
N ASN A 133 9.95 14.80 11.40
CA ASN A 133 10.19 15.47 12.68
C ASN A 133 10.33 16.96 12.42
N ARG A 134 9.66 17.78 13.23
CA ARG A 134 9.68 19.24 13.14
C ARG A 134 10.07 19.84 14.49
N PRO A 135 11.15 20.64 14.57
CA PRO A 135 11.43 21.46 15.74
C PRO A 135 10.28 22.45 15.99
N CYS A 136 9.77 22.50 17.22
CA CYS A 136 8.62 23.32 17.60
C CYS A 136 8.95 24.41 18.64
N ALA A 137 10.22 24.49 19.06
CA ALA A 137 10.70 25.48 20.04
C ALA A 137 11.94 26.23 19.56
N ARG A 138 12.30 27.30 20.30
CA ARG A 138 13.36 28.24 19.95
C ARG A 138 14.76 27.61 19.97
N ASN A 139 15.73 28.32 19.41
CA ASN A 139 17.16 27.99 19.49
C ASN A 139 17.56 27.80 20.95
N ASP A 140 18.00 26.59 21.32
CA ASP A 140 18.36 26.11 22.69
C ASP A 140 17.31 25.26 23.43
N GLN A 141 16.11 25.08 22.86
CA GLN A 141 15.02 24.30 23.47
C GLN A 141 14.82 22.94 22.78
N THR A 142 14.40 21.94 23.56
CA THR A 142 14.16 20.57 23.08
C THR A 142 12.66 20.30 22.96
N LEU A 143 12.03 20.86 21.94
CA LEU A 143 10.64 20.57 21.60
C LEU A 143 10.56 20.15 20.14
N SER A 144 9.99 18.98 19.88
CA SER A 144 9.76 18.53 18.52
C SER A 144 8.43 17.82 18.37
N PHE A 145 7.88 17.92 17.17
CA PHE A 145 6.68 17.24 16.73
C PHE A 145 7.10 16.18 15.73
N SER A 146 6.82 14.92 16.04
CA SER A 146 7.15 13.77 15.19
C SER A 146 5.88 13.02 14.82
N THR A 147 5.79 12.55 13.58
CA THR A 147 4.70 11.66 13.15
C THR A 147 5.26 10.46 12.39
N ALA A 148 4.52 9.36 12.47
CA ALA A 148 4.72 8.17 11.65
C ALA A 148 3.41 7.90 10.89
N THR A 149 3.49 7.95 9.56
CA THR A 149 2.37 7.64 8.66
C THR A 149 2.61 6.28 8.03
N TYR A 150 1.62 5.39 8.10
CA TYR A 150 1.68 4.05 7.53
C TYR A 150 0.92 4.02 6.20
N VAL A 151 1.65 3.87 5.10
CA VAL A 151 1.09 3.79 3.74
C VAL A 151 1.16 2.34 3.27
N ARG A 152 0.00 1.69 3.13
CA ARG A 152 -0.07 0.29 2.69
C ARG A 152 -0.35 0.19 1.19
N LEU A 153 0.65 -0.14 0.39
CA LEU A 153 0.49 -0.37 -1.04
C LEU A 153 0.20 -1.84 -1.33
N ARG A 154 -0.76 -2.14 -2.21
CA ARG A 154 -1.04 -3.50 -2.70
C ARG A 154 -1.16 -3.53 -4.21
N GLY A 155 -0.54 -4.51 -4.85
CA GLY A 155 -0.59 -4.64 -6.30
C GLY A 155 0.46 -5.58 -6.86
N ASP A 156 0.60 -5.58 -8.18
CA ASP A 156 1.68 -6.28 -8.88
C ASP A 156 3.00 -5.52 -8.75
N ALA A 157 4.10 -6.24 -8.51
CA ALA A 157 5.44 -5.64 -8.55
C ALA A 157 5.90 -5.38 -9.99
N LEU A 158 5.35 -6.10 -10.97
CA LEU A 158 5.67 -5.93 -12.38
C LEU A 158 4.80 -4.84 -13.00
N PRO A 159 5.30 -4.11 -14.03
CA PRO A 159 4.46 -3.18 -14.78
C PRO A 159 3.33 -3.92 -15.49
N ALA A 160 2.21 -3.23 -15.69
CA ALA A 160 1.14 -3.72 -16.54
C ALA A 160 1.68 -4.03 -17.95
N PRO A 161 1.29 -5.17 -18.57
CA PRO A 161 1.67 -5.48 -19.94
C PRO A 161 1.26 -4.38 -20.92
N ALA A 162 2.09 -4.16 -21.94
CA ALA A 162 1.79 -3.19 -22.99
C ALA A 162 0.44 -3.48 -23.66
N GLY A 163 -0.41 -2.46 -23.78
CA GLY A 163 -1.75 -2.59 -24.37
C GLY A 163 -2.83 -3.13 -23.43
N LEU A 164 -2.51 -3.49 -22.18
CA LEU A 164 -3.52 -3.81 -21.18
C LEU A 164 -4.24 -2.54 -20.75
N LYS A 165 -5.56 -2.48 -20.98
CA LYS A 165 -6.41 -1.38 -20.51
C LYS A 165 -6.83 -1.64 -19.07
N LEU A 166 -6.25 -0.93 -18.11
CA LEU A 166 -6.64 -1.06 -16.71
C LEU A 166 -8.00 -0.39 -16.48
N VAL A 167 -8.84 -1.01 -15.66
CA VAL A 167 -10.14 -0.47 -15.25
C VAL A 167 -9.96 0.81 -14.46
N LEU A 168 -8.89 0.91 -13.67
CA LEU A 168 -8.50 2.13 -12.94
C LEU A 168 -7.42 2.94 -13.69
N ASP A 169 -7.33 2.80 -15.01
CA ASP A 169 -6.48 3.67 -15.82
C ASP A 169 -7.21 5.01 -16.02
N LYS A 170 -6.70 6.09 -15.41
CA LYS A 170 -6.73 7.45 -15.97
C LYS A 170 -6.15 8.51 -15.03
N THR A 171 -5.50 9.45 -15.70
CA THR A 171 -5.31 10.89 -15.44
C THR A 171 -6.45 11.69 -14.76
N ALA A 172 -7.35 11.11 -13.96
CA ALA A 172 -8.45 11.83 -13.30
C ALA A 172 -8.96 11.20 -11.98
N GLY A 173 -8.09 10.55 -11.18
CA GLY A 173 -8.46 10.11 -9.82
C GLY A 173 -8.32 8.62 -9.53
N GLY A 174 -7.37 7.94 -10.19
CA GLY A 174 -6.96 6.56 -9.88
C GLY A 174 -6.19 6.42 -8.56
N ALA A 175 -6.70 7.01 -7.49
CA ALA A 175 -6.19 6.77 -6.15
C ALA A 175 -6.63 5.37 -5.72
N ALA A 176 -5.67 4.49 -5.41
CA ALA A 176 -5.96 3.51 -4.37
C ALA A 176 -6.29 4.33 -3.11
N ASN A 177 -7.50 4.24 -2.58
CA ASN A 177 -7.89 4.92 -1.35
C ASN A 177 -7.47 4.08 -0.15
N PHE A 178 -6.41 4.48 0.51
CA PHE A 178 -5.82 3.70 1.59
C PHE A 178 -6.62 3.83 2.89
N THR A 179 -6.61 2.78 3.70
CA THR A 179 -6.94 2.93 5.12
C THR A 179 -5.77 3.64 5.79
N SER A 180 -5.96 4.90 6.18
CA SER A 180 -4.94 5.67 6.89
C SER A 180 -5.22 5.71 8.38
N ARG A 181 -4.15 5.54 9.15
CA ARG A 181 -4.15 5.73 10.59
C ARG A 181 -2.96 6.59 11.01
N VAL A 182 -3.17 7.42 12.00
CA VAL A 182 -2.12 8.17 12.68
C VAL A 182 -2.12 7.76 14.14
N ASP A 183 -1.03 7.15 14.58
CA ASP A 183 -0.77 6.93 15.99
C ASP A 183 -0.07 8.18 16.53
N TRP A 184 -0.59 8.71 17.63
CA TRP A 184 -0.03 9.89 18.26
C TRP A 184 0.29 9.61 19.73
N GLU A 185 1.39 10.21 20.17
CA GLU A 185 1.76 10.32 21.57
C GLU A 185 2.12 11.78 21.83
N ALA A 186 1.53 12.37 22.85
CA ALA A 186 1.87 13.72 23.27
C ALA A 186 2.32 13.69 24.73
N ARG A 187 3.47 14.29 25.00
CA ARG A 187 3.99 14.55 26.34
C ARG A 187 5.05 15.63 26.26
N GLY A 188 5.16 16.45 27.30
CA GLY A 188 6.22 17.43 27.45
C GLY A 188 5.69 18.82 27.73
N GLU A 189 6.63 19.74 27.94
CA GLU A 189 6.34 21.14 28.13
C GLU A 189 7.31 21.98 27.30
N GLY A 190 6.80 23.04 26.67
CA GLY A 190 7.57 24.09 26.02
C GLY A 190 7.37 25.38 26.81
N THR A 191 8.44 26.12 27.10
CA THR A 191 8.35 27.44 27.73
C THR A 191 9.13 28.43 26.89
N SER A 192 8.56 29.59 26.60
CA SER A 192 9.16 30.68 25.86
C SER A 192 9.09 31.94 26.71
N VAL A 193 10.15 32.74 26.68
CA VAL A 193 10.17 34.08 27.29
C VAL A 193 10.30 35.08 26.16
N LEU A 194 9.37 36.01 26.08
CA LEU A 194 9.47 37.17 25.21
C LEU A 194 9.83 38.35 26.08
N ASN A 195 10.93 39.01 25.74
CA ASN A 195 11.38 40.22 26.42
C ASN A 195 11.94 41.16 25.37
N ASN A 196 11.05 41.92 24.73
CA ASN A 196 11.39 42.94 23.74
C ASN A 196 10.72 44.28 24.09
N GLU A 197 10.96 45.31 23.27
CA GLU A 197 10.43 46.67 23.51
C GLU A 197 8.90 46.75 23.50
N GLU A 198 8.20 45.77 22.92
CA GLU A 198 6.73 45.75 22.76
C GLU A 198 6.03 44.82 23.77
N TRP A 199 6.71 43.80 24.29
CA TRP A 199 6.15 42.83 25.23
C TRP A 199 7.21 42.19 26.13
N CYS A 200 6.92 42.13 27.44
CA CYS A 200 7.56 41.22 28.37
C CYS A 200 6.56 40.16 28.88
N GLY A 201 6.95 38.89 28.85
CA GLY A 201 6.08 37.83 29.33
C GLY A 201 6.65 36.44 29.07
N THR A 202 6.00 35.45 29.68
CA THR A 202 6.32 34.03 29.45
C THR A 202 5.11 33.32 28.88
N GLU A 203 5.37 32.36 27.99
CA GLU A 203 4.38 31.49 27.39
C GLU A 203 4.80 30.05 27.68
N LYS A 204 3.89 29.24 28.19
CA LYS A 204 4.12 27.83 28.49
C LYS A 204 3.05 26.99 27.81
N GLU A 205 3.46 26.04 26.98
CA GLU A 205 2.58 25.01 26.42
C GLU A 205 2.88 23.69 27.13
N VAL A 206 1.86 23.00 27.63
CA VAL A 206 1.98 21.67 28.22
C VAL A 206 1.16 20.68 27.42
N TRP A 207 1.82 19.63 26.92
CA TRP A 207 1.16 18.50 26.29
C TRP A 207 0.88 17.44 27.34
N THR A 208 -0.41 17.19 27.56
CA THR A 208 -0.83 16.19 28.55
C THR A 208 -0.39 14.83 28.06
N LYS A 209 0.26 14.04 28.94
CA LYS A 209 0.70 12.68 28.61
C LYS A 209 -0.49 11.84 28.14
N THR A 210 -0.60 11.63 26.84
CA THR A 210 -1.73 10.96 26.20
C THR A 210 -1.28 10.27 24.92
N THR A 211 -1.99 9.21 24.55
CA THR A 211 -1.77 8.46 23.31
C THR A 211 -3.10 8.12 22.67
N GLY A 212 -3.09 7.88 21.37
CA GLY A 212 -4.27 7.40 20.66
C GLY A 212 -4.01 7.08 19.20
N THR A 213 -5.05 6.57 18.55
CA THR A 213 -5.07 6.28 17.11
C THR A 213 -6.20 7.06 16.46
N ILE A 214 -5.89 7.73 15.35
CA ILE A 214 -6.86 8.48 14.55
C ILE A 214 -7.02 7.75 13.21
N TYR A 215 -8.23 7.32 12.92
CA TYR A 215 -8.61 6.84 11.59
C TYR A 215 -9.07 8.05 10.77
N LEU A 216 -8.46 8.27 9.60
CA LEU A 216 -8.77 9.41 8.76
C LEU A 216 -9.64 8.97 7.58
N SER A 217 -10.61 9.81 7.19
CA SER A 217 -11.48 9.57 6.04
C SER A 217 -10.83 10.02 4.74
N THR A 218 -11.06 9.26 3.67
CA THR A 218 -10.69 9.55 2.28
C THR A 218 -11.78 10.39 1.58
N GLY A 219 -11.41 11.18 0.57
CA GLY A 219 -12.36 11.73 -0.41
C GLY A 219 -12.88 13.17 -0.25
N ALA A 220 -12.24 14.09 -0.99
CA ALA A 220 -12.79 15.06 -1.97
C ALA A 220 -14.08 15.90 -1.77
N ASN A 221 -14.73 15.95 -0.60
CA ASN A 221 -15.65 17.04 -0.24
C ASN A 221 -15.23 17.50 1.15
N PRO A 222 -14.89 18.79 1.40
CA PRO A 222 -14.21 19.20 2.62
C PRO A 222 -15.02 18.73 3.83
N PRO A 223 -14.66 17.61 4.49
CA PRO A 223 -15.49 17.04 5.52
C PRO A 223 -15.10 17.82 6.76
N THR A 224 -15.77 18.96 6.97
CA THR A 224 -15.70 19.73 8.21
C THR A 224 -14.27 20.00 8.72
N ARG A 225 -13.25 20.22 7.86
CA ARG A 225 -11.84 20.66 8.14
C ARG A 225 -11.07 20.04 9.31
N GLU A 226 -11.63 19.14 10.11
CA GLU A 226 -11.04 18.73 11.37
C GLU A 226 -10.29 17.41 11.24
N LYS A 227 -10.68 16.48 10.35
CA LYS A 227 -9.96 15.20 10.18
C LYS A 227 -10.07 14.70 8.74
N TYR A 228 -8.98 14.74 7.96
CA TYR A 228 -8.96 14.20 6.59
C TYR A 228 -7.59 13.62 6.23
N PHE A 229 -7.59 12.68 5.28
CA PHE A 229 -6.41 12.14 4.63
C PHE A 229 -6.70 11.94 3.15
N ASN A 230 -5.94 12.62 2.30
CA ASN A 230 -5.98 12.49 0.86
C ASN A 230 -4.66 11.87 0.39
N VAL A 231 -4.74 10.90 -0.50
CA VAL A 231 -3.57 10.27 -1.10
C VAL A 231 -3.87 9.95 -2.55
N GLU A 232 -2.89 10.20 -3.41
CA GLU A 232 -2.89 9.68 -4.76
C GLU A 232 -1.64 8.82 -4.97
N VAL A 233 -1.82 7.64 -5.56
CA VAL A 233 -0.71 6.74 -5.91
C VAL A 233 -0.73 6.48 -7.40
N TYR A 234 0.41 6.72 -8.02
CA TYR A 234 0.66 6.48 -9.43
C TYR A 234 1.74 5.42 -9.56
N GLN A 235 1.46 4.31 -10.26
CA GLN A 235 2.52 3.34 -10.54
C GLN A 235 3.49 3.93 -11.57
N ILE A 236 4.80 3.82 -11.29
CA ILE A 236 5.87 4.13 -12.23
C ILE A 236 6.30 2.81 -12.87
N PRO A 237 5.99 2.56 -14.16
CA PRO A 237 6.22 1.27 -14.79
C PRO A 237 7.68 0.80 -14.66
N GLY A 238 7.86 -0.40 -14.09
CA GLY A 238 9.16 -1.05 -13.90
C GLY A 238 10.08 -0.37 -12.87
N LYS A 239 9.59 0.65 -12.15
CA LYS A 239 10.41 1.46 -11.23
C LYS A 239 9.87 1.56 -9.82
N GLY A 240 8.55 1.55 -9.62
CA GLY A 240 7.96 1.70 -8.28
C GLY A 240 6.63 2.45 -8.31
N PHE A 241 6.43 3.29 -7.30
CA PHE A 241 5.26 4.14 -7.14
C PHE A 241 5.66 5.59 -6.91
N GLU A 242 4.80 6.50 -7.34
CA GLU A 242 4.80 7.90 -6.97
C GLU A 242 3.58 8.16 -6.10
N LEU A 243 3.77 8.80 -4.95
CA LEU A 243 2.73 9.06 -3.96
C LEU A 243 2.63 10.56 -3.71
N THR A 244 1.43 11.12 -3.67
CA THR A 244 1.14 12.44 -3.07
C THR A 244 0.27 12.23 -1.84
N MET A 245 0.48 13.02 -0.78
CA MET A 245 -0.29 12.89 0.47
C MET A 245 -0.63 14.27 1.04
N GLU A 246 -1.86 14.41 1.52
CA GLU A 246 -2.31 15.55 2.33
C GLU A 246 -3.06 15.01 3.54
N TYR A 247 -2.79 15.50 4.75
CA TYR A 247 -3.64 15.14 5.90
C TYR A 247 -3.64 16.19 6.99
N LEU A 248 -4.74 16.22 7.73
CA LEU A 248 -4.95 17.05 8.91
C LEU A 248 -5.85 16.30 9.90
N ALA A 249 -5.49 16.36 11.17
CA ALA A 249 -6.31 16.00 12.32
C ALA A 249 -6.23 17.14 13.36
N ALA A 250 -7.18 18.06 13.30
CA ALA A 250 -7.27 19.25 14.11
C ALA A 250 -7.66 18.96 15.56
N GLY A 251 -6.97 19.60 16.50
CA GLY A 251 -7.34 19.61 17.93
C GLY A 251 -7.38 18.23 18.60
N VAL A 252 -6.59 17.27 18.11
CA VAL A 252 -6.58 15.88 18.59
C VAL A 252 -5.63 15.63 19.75
N ILE A 253 -4.66 16.52 19.97
CA ILE A 253 -3.69 16.42 21.06
C ILE A 253 -4.15 17.33 22.21
N PRO A 254 -4.49 16.79 23.38
CA PRO A 254 -4.83 17.60 24.55
C PRO A 254 -3.64 18.44 25.02
N SER A 255 -3.82 19.75 25.11
CA SER A 255 -2.77 20.65 25.59
C SER A 255 -3.33 21.89 26.26
N SER A 256 -2.53 22.46 27.17
CA SER A 256 -2.84 23.69 27.88
C SER A 256 -1.77 24.73 27.60
N PHE A 257 -2.21 25.93 27.23
CA PHE A 257 -1.38 27.10 27.08
C PHE A 257 -1.53 28.00 28.30
N VAL A 258 -0.42 28.50 28.83
CA VAL A 258 -0.37 29.45 29.94
C VAL A 258 0.46 30.65 29.49
N ALA A 259 -0.12 31.85 29.51
CA ALA A 259 0.60 33.09 29.26
C ALA A 259 0.68 33.91 30.56
N THR A 260 1.89 34.30 30.93
CA THR A 260 2.19 35.18 32.07
C THR A 260 2.67 36.52 31.55
N THR A 261 1.95 37.59 31.89
CA THR A 261 2.32 38.97 31.53
C THR A 261 3.48 39.50 32.37
N CYS A 262 4.07 40.65 31.98
CA CYS A 262 5.10 41.34 32.77
C CYS A 262 4.72 41.56 34.24
N THR A 263 3.43 41.77 34.53
CA THR A 263 2.92 42.04 35.88
C THR A 263 2.68 40.78 36.70
N GLY A 264 3.01 39.61 36.15
CA GLY A 264 2.80 38.30 36.77
C GLY A 264 1.37 37.77 36.64
N TYR A 265 0.50 38.44 35.88
CA TYR A 265 -0.86 37.93 35.65
C TYR A 265 -0.82 36.74 34.67
N GLU A 266 -1.33 35.60 35.13
CA GLU A 266 -1.43 34.36 34.35
C GLU A 266 -2.83 34.20 33.73
N THR A 267 -2.83 33.78 32.47
CA THR A 267 -4.01 33.31 31.76
C THR A 267 -3.77 31.89 31.27
N SER A 268 -4.68 30.98 31.58
CA SER A 268 -4.62 29.59 31.12
C SER A 268 -5.77 29.30 30.18
N THR A 269 -5.45 28.68 29.04
CA THR A 269 -6.43 28.28 28.04
C THR A 269 -6.17 26.83 27.61
N ASN A 270 -7.24 26.07 27.44
CA ASN A 270 -7.17 24.75 26.78
C ASN A 270 -7.04 25.00 25.27
N ARG A 271 -5.96 24.51 24.66
CA ARG A 271 -5.61 24.80 23.26
C ARG A 271 -5.19 23.54 22.51
N PRO A 272 -6.08 22.57 22.27
CA PRO A 272 -5.70 21.29 21.68
C PRO A 272 -4.89 21.44 20.38
N ALA A 273 -3.80 20.69 20.25
CA ALA A 273 -2.91 20.73 19.10
C ALA A 273 -3.35 19.78 17.97
N SER A 274 -2.99 20.13 16.75
CA SER A 274 -3.34 19.41 15.52
C SER A 274 -2.17 18.58 15.00
N VAL A 275 -2.48 17.47 14.33
CA VAL A 275 -1.51 16.64 13.59
C VAL A 275 -1.74 16.84 12.09
N TYR A 276 -0.71 17.25 11.35
CA TYR A 276 -0.82 17.52 9.91
C TYR A 276 0.53 17.44 9.21
N PHE A 277 0.53 17.19 7.90
CA PHE A 277 1.70 17.48 7.09
C PHE A 277 1.77 18.99 6.80
N PRO A 278 2.97 19.61 6.84
CA PRO A 278 3.15 20.99 6.40
C PRO A 278 2.60 21.19 4.98
N SER A 279 1.88 22.28 4.76
CA SER A 279 1.26 22.57 3.46
C SER A 279 2.26 22.69 2.31
N GLU A 280 3.51 23.01 2.62
CA GLU A 280 4.62 22.99 1.67
C GLU A 280 4.85 21.61 1.04
N MET A 281 4.34 20.55 1.68
CA MET A 281 4.42 19.15 1.23
C MET A 281 3.16 18.64 0.52
N ASP A 282 2.05 19.39 0.50
CA ASP A 282 0.74 18.91 0.00
C ASP A 282 0.79 18.43 -1.47
N ARG A 283 1.80 18.85 -2.24
CA ARG A 283 2.01 18.47 -3.64
C ARG A 283 3.33 17.75 -3.90
N GLU A 284 4.06 17.40 -2.84
CA GLU A 284 5.31 16.66 -3.00
C GLU A 284 5.00 15.25 -3.53
N ARG A 285 5.86 14.80 -4.43
CA ARG A 285 5.78 13.47 -5.05
C ARG A 285 6.83 12.56 -4.43
N TYR A 286 6.40 11.70 -3.53
CA TYR A 286 7.27 10.73 -2.87
C TYR A 286 7.51 9.53 -3.81
N GLN A 287 8.76 9.35 -4.22
CA GLN A 287 9.16 8.26 -5.11
C GLN A 287 9.52 7.00 -4.31
N LEU A 288 8.60 6.04 -4.30
CA LEU A 288 8.76 4.74 -3.65
C LEU A 288 9.27 3.76 -4.71
N LEU A 289 10.59 3.74 -4.91
CA LEU A 289 11.24 2.98 -5.98
C LEU A 289 11.55 1.54 -5.56
N PHE A 290 11.43 0.58 -6.48
CA PHE A 290 11.82 -0.80 -6.23
C PHE A 290 13.34 -1.00 -6.19
N ASP A 291 13.81 -1.95 -5.37
CA ASP A 291 15.16 -2.55 -5.39
C ASP A 291 15.16 -4.05 -5.65
N GLY A 292 14.16 -4.54 -6.38
CA GLY A 292 13.89 -5.96 -6.52
C GLY A 292 12.55 -6.25 -5.87
N THR A 293 12.56 -6.92 -4.70
CA THR A 293 11.35 -7.25 -3.94
C THR A 293 10.97 -6.21 -2.89
N SER A 294 11.81 -5.19 -2.64
CA SER A 294 11.53 -4.15 -1.65
C SER A 294 11.36 -2.78 -2.30
N LEU A 295 10.75 -1.87 -1.55
CA LEU A 295 10.82 -0.44 -1.82
C LEU A 295 12.07 0.14 -1.13
N LYS A 296 12.84 0.95 -1.85
CA LYS A 296 14.04 1.63 -1.37
C LYS A 296 13.68 2.64 -0.29
N SER A 297 14.58 2.79 0.68
CA SER A 297 14.55 3.96 1.55
C SER A 297 14.74 5.23 0.74
N GLY A 298 14.23 6.33 1.25
CA GLY A 298 14.35 7.62 0.61
C GLY A 298 13.96 8.76 1.53
N GLU A 299 14.04 9.96 0.97
CA GLU A 299 13.64 11.18 1.63
C GLU A 299 13.03 12.15 0.63
N SER A 300 12.12 12.99 1.13
CA SER A 300 11.54 14.09 0.36
C SER A 300 12.54 15.22 0.21
N GLN A 301 12.17 16.23 -0.57
CA GLN A 301 12.83 17.53 -0.47
C GLN A 301 12.79 18.07 0.97
N THR A 302 13.80 18.88 1.30
CA THR A 302 13.83 19.62 2.56
C THR A 302 13.12 20.95 2.38
N TYR A 303 12.05 21.16 3.13
CA TYR A 303 11.26 22.39 3.09
C TYR A 303 11.59 23.28 4.27
N LYS A 304 11.86 24.54 3.99
CA LYS A 304 11.90 25.60 5.00
C LYS A 304 10.46 25.96 5.35
N LEU A 305 10.12 25.93 6.62
CA LEU A 305 8.82 26.34 7.10
C LEU A 305 8.73 27.86 7.23
N GLY A 306 7.67 28.46 6.70
CA GLY A 306 7.48 29.91 6.77
C GLY A 306 7.29 30.45 8.20
N ILE A 307 7.60 31.74 8.40
CA ILE A 307 7.23 32.51 9.60
C ILE A 307 5.70 32.58 9.63
N GLY A 308 5.05 31.82 10.53
CA GLY A 308 3.59 31.67 10.56
C GLY A 308 3.09 30.23 10.44
N SER A 309 3.99 29.27 10.24
CA SER A 309 3.71 27.82 10.28
C SER A 309 3.38 27.32 11.71
N MET A 310 2.42 27.92 12.40
CA MET A 310 1.91 27.53 13.73
C MET A 310 2.96 26.98 14.71
N ASN A 311 4.16 27.58 14.79
CA ASN A 311 5.10 27.19 15.83
C ASN A 311 4.64 27.85 17.13
N LEU A 312 4.48 27.03 18.16
CA LEU A 312 3.99 27.44 19.48
C LEU A 312 4.88 28.53 20.11
N HIS A 313 6.16 28.59 19.69
CA HIS A 313 7.16 29.52 20.22
C HIS A 313 8.02 30.18 19.11
N THR A 314 7.43 30.60 17.97
CA THR A 314 8.20 31.37 16.97
C THR A 314 8.75 32.64 17.59
N ASN A 315 10.02 32.97 17.32
CA ASN A 315 10.43 34.38 17.35
C ASN A 315 10.16 34.94 15.94
N GLY A 316 9.01 35.58 15.73
CA GLY A 316 8.67 36.19 14.43
C GLY A 316 9.67 37.24 13.96
N ALA A 317 10.54 37.72 14.86
CA ALA A 317 11.58 38.70 14.60
C ALA A 317 12.99 38.12 14.41
N ASP A 318 13.18 36.79 14.50
CA ASP A 318 14.47 36.15 14.17
C ASP A 318 14.44 35.57 12.75
N PRO A 319 14.87 36.34 11.72
CA PRO A 319 14.91 35.85 10.34
C PRO A 319 15.91 34.69 10.16
N ALA A 320 16.79 34.42 11.13
CA ALA A 320 17.70 33.27 11.09
C ALA A 320 17.02 31.96 11.54
N TRP A 321 15.88 32.02 12.23
CA TRP A 321 15.18 30.83 12.71
C TRP A 321 14.12 30.36 11.71
N THR A 322 14.55 29.56 10.73
CA THR A 322 13.65 28.91 9.76
C THR A 322 13.79 27.39 9.87
N PRO A 323 12.94 26.70 10.67
CA PRO A 323 13.03 25.26 10.81
C PRO A 323 12.81 24.60 9.45
N SER A 324 13.58 23.54 9.21
CA SER A 324 13.48 22.73 8.00
C SER A 324 12.88 21.38 8.33
N VAL A 325 12.05 20.85 7.44
CA VAL A 325 11.39 19.57 7.57
C VAL A 325 11.58 18.74 6.30
N LYS A 326 11.67 17.43 6.48
CA LYS A 326 11.61 16.45 5.40
C LYS A 326 10.92 15.20 5.90
N VAL A 327 10.29 14.47 4.97
CA VAL A 327 9.77 13.13 5.21
C VAL A 327 10.85 12.13 4.83
N VAL A 328 11.08 11.15 5.70
CA VAL A 328 12.01 10.03 5.46
C VAL A 328 11.25 8.72 5.52
N TRP A 329 11.63 7.75 4.70
CA TRP A 329 11.07 6.41 4.74
C TRP A 329 12.18 5.36 4.65
N GLY A 330 11.98 4.26 5.36
CA GLY A 330 12.90 3.13 5.37
C GLY A 330 12.72 2.21 4.16
N SER A 331 13.70 1.34 3.94
CA SER A 331 13.53 0.23 3.01
C SER A 331 12.40 -0.67 3.52
N THR A 332 11.46 -0.98 2.65
CA THR A 332 10.22 -1.69 2.99
C THR A 332 10.12 -2.94 2.13
N PRO A 333 10.36 -4.15 2.68
CA PRO A 333 10.20 -5.38 1.92
C PRO A 333 8.74 -5.60 1.53
N ALA A 334 8.52 -6.23 0.37
CA ALA A 334 7.22 -6.83 0.10
C ALA A 334 6.96 -7.91 1.16
N LYS A 335 5.72 -8.00 1.62
CA LYS A 335 5.27 -9.07 2.52
C LYS A 335 5.34 -10.46 1.86
N TYR A 336 5.24 -10.53 0.53
CA TYR A 336 5.22 -11.75 -0.28
C TYR A 336 6.06 -11.60 -1.54
#